data_AF-A0A7W7LJA7-F1
#
_entry.id   AF-A0A7W7LJA7-F1
#
_cell.length_a   1.000
_cell.length_b   1.000
_cell.length_c   1.000
_cell.angle_alpha   90.00
_cell.angle_beta   90.00
_cell.angle_gamma   90.00
#
_symmetry.space_group_name_H-M   'P 1'
#
loop_
_entity.id
_entity.type
_entity.pdbx_description
1 polymer ?
#
loop_
_entity_poly.entity_id
_entity_poly.type
_entity_poly.pdbx_seq_one_letter_code
_entity_poly.pdbx_strand_id
1 'polypeptide(L)'
;MPEQPADSDRSLPRRGGNAQNAQNAPAAAGGSQENWAASPNDERWRRAEQVREPAAGGTTSSGLPRRVPRANLVDGTAQQQQSLPTGPAVSRAPDDVRGRLTNLRRGIQQGRQAGNSSATGSHHVDPTYQQER
;
A
#
# COMPACT_ATOMS: atom_id res chain seq x y z
N MET A 1 -52.22 -56.78 -1.26
CA MET A 1 -51.18 -56.01 -0.56
C MET A 1 -49.83 -56.44 -1.10
N PRO A 2 -49.05 -55.49 -1.61
CA PRO A 2 -47.83 -55.11 -0.88
C PRO A 2 -47.75 -53.60 -0.61
N GLU A 3 -47.19 -53.30 0.57
CA GLU A 3 -46.93 -51.99 1.14
C GLU A 3 -45.75 -51.27 0.44
N GLN A 4 -45.85 -49.95 0.32
CA GLN A 4 -44.72 -49.06 0.00
C GLN A 4 -44.31 -48.32 1.29
N PRO A 5 -43.03 -48.31 1.69
CA PRO A 5 -42.59 -47.55 2.85
C PRO A 5 -42.18 -46.11 2.50
N ALA A 6 -42.81 -45.18 3.22
CA ALA A 6 -42.29 -43.94 3.82
C ALA A 6 -41.22 -43.10 3.07
N ASP A 7 -41.68 -41.97 2.51
CA ASP A 7 -40.85 -40.77 2.30
C ASP A 7 -40.40 -40.22 3.66
N SER A 8 -39.10 -40.33 3.93
CA SER A 8 -38.46 -39.71 5.09
C SER A 8 -37.84 -38.38 4.70
N ASP A 9 -38.53 -37.33 5.11
CA ASP A 9 -38.01 -36.05 5.62
C ASP A 9 -36.48 -35.84 5.48
N ARG A 10 -36.08 -35.05 4.48
CA ARG A 10 -34.72 -34.51 4.39
C ARG A 10 -34.74 -33.01 4.58
N SER A 11 -34.83 -32.61 5.84
CA SER A 11 -34.67 -31.24 6.30
C SER A 11 -33.26 -30.73 5.92
N LEU A 12 -33.21 -29.66 5.11
CA LEU A 12 -31.97 -28.97 4.75
C LEU A 12 -31.51 -28.06 5.91
N PRO A 13 -30.24 -28.10 6.35
CA PRO A 13 -29.73 -27.13 7.29
C PRO A 13 -29.59 -25.77 6.61
N ARG A 14 -30.30 -24.77 7.16
CA ARG A 14 -30.08 -23.35 6.91
C ARG A 14 -28.63 -22.99 7.20
N ARG A 15 -27.84 -22.72 6.15
CA ARG A 15 -26.58 -21.99 6.27
C ARG A 15 -26.90 -20.50 6.40
N GLY A 16 -27.07 -20.05 7.64
CA GLY A 16 -26.86 -18.66 7.99
C GLY A 16 -25.38 -18.32 7.79
N GLY A 17 -25.09 -17.22 7.13
CA GLY A 17 -23.72 -16.77 6.88
C GLY A 17 -23.66 -15.43 6.16
N ASN A 18 -23.61 -14.35 6.94
CA ASN A 18 -23.11 -13.03 6.58
C ASN A 18 -23.72 -12.32 5.37
N ALA A 19 -24.89 -11.72 5.59
CA ALA A 19 -25.17 -10.40 5.05
C ALA A 19 -24.26 -9.37 5.74
N GLN A 20 -23.09 -9.06 5.18
CA GLN A 20 -22.19 -7.95 5.57
C GLN A 20 -20.97 -7.87 4.63
N ASN A 21 -21.16 -7.85 3.31
CA ASN A 21 -20.07 -7.43 2.40
C ASN A 21 -20.58 -6.92 1.05
N ALA A 22 -21.70 -6.19 1.05
CA ALA A 22 -22.30 -5.62 -0.16
C ALA A 22 -22.02 -4.11 -0.33
N GLN A 23 -21.14 -3.52 0.49
CA GLN A 23 -20.71 -2.13 0.34
C GLN A 23 -19.21 -2.09 0.06
N ASN A 24 -18.79 -2.48 -1.15
CA ASN A 24 -17.51 -2.05 -1.70
C ASN A 24 -17.48 -2.32 -3.22
N ALA A 25 -18.42 -1.72 -3.95
CA ALA A 25 -18.25 -1.58 -5.40
C ALA A 25 -17.25 -0.42 -5.64
N PRO A 26 -16.19 -0.60 -6.44
CA PRO A 26 -15.30 0.51 -6.76
C PRO A 26 -16.05 1.43 -7.73
N ALA A 27 -16.56 2.55 -7.23
CA ALA A 27 -16.94 3.66 -8.07
C ALA A 27 -15.71 4.06 -8.91
N ALA A 28 -15.88 4.10 -10.23
CA ALA A 28 -14.85 4.49 -11.17
C ALA A 28 -14.25 5.85 -10.77
N ALA A 29 -13.07 5.81 -10.17
CA ALA A 29 -12.30 7.00 -9.84
C ALA A 29 -11.69 7.52 -11.14
N GLY A 30 -12.35 8.52 -11.74
CA GLY A 30 -11.76 9.32 -12.80
C GLY A 30 -10.42 9.87 -12.35
N GLY A 31 -9.44 9.82 -13.25
CA GLY A 31 -8.07 10.27 -13.01
C GLY A 31 -8.04 11.74 -12.64
N SER A 32 -8.09 12.03 -11.34
CA SER A 32 -7.66 13.31 -10.80
C SER A 32 -6.14 13.36 -10.98
N GLN A 33 -5.66 14.20 -11.90
CA GLN A 33 -4.24 14.52 -11.96
C GLN A 33 -3.81 15.01 -10.57
N GLU A 34 -3.02 14.18 -9.89
CA GLU A 34 -2.49 14.47 -8.57
C GLU A 34 -1.48 15.61 -8.66
N ASN A 35 -2.01 16.82 -8.62
CA ASN A 35 -1.22 18.01 -8.33
C ASN A 35 -0.87 17.94 -6.85
N TRP A 36 0.36 17.53 -6.54
CA TRP A 36 0.88 17.48 -5.19
C TRP A 36 0.77 18.88 -4.58
N ALA A 37 -0.20 19.06 -3.68
CA ALA A 37 -0.44 20.35 -3.07
C ALA A 37 0.76 20.73 -2.19
N ALA A 38 1.25 21.96 -2.35
CA ALA A 38 2.29 22.50 -1.49
C ALA A 38 1.81 22.47 -0.03
N SER A 39 2.54 21.73 0.80
CA SER A 39 2.25 21.57 2.22
C SER A 39 3.01 22.63 3.04
N PRO A 40 2.44 23.13 4.15
CA PRO A 40 3.19 23.92 5.14
C PRO A 40 4.48 23.23 5.61
N ASN A 41 4.54 21.90 5.53
CA ASN A 41 5.70 21.11 5.89
C ASN A 41 6.83 21.18 4.83
N ASP A 42 6.50 21.46 3.57
CA ASP A 42 7.49 21.57 2.47
C ASP A 42 8.39 22.78 2.68
N GLU A 43 7.81 23.88 3.15
CA GLU A 43 8.56 25.08 3.49
C GLU A 43 9.47 24.87 4.72
N ARG A 44 9.03 24.06 5.69
CA ARG A 44 9.87 23.68 6.84
C ARG A 44 11.06 22.82 6.41
N TRP A 45 10.84 21.88 5.50
CA TRP A 45 11.92 21.09 4.90
C TRP A 45 12.92 21.99 4.16
N ARG A 46 12.42 22.94 3.36
CA ARG A 46 13.26 23.89 2.62
C ARG A 46 14.12 24.76 3.55
N ARG A 47 13.57 25.24 4.67
CA ARG A 47 14.33 25.97 5.70
C ARG A 47 15.37 25.10 6.40
N ALA A 48 15.05 23.83 6.69
CA ALA A 48 16.01 22.89 7.27
C ALA A 48 17.19 22.61 6.33
N GLU A 49 16.94 22.52 5.02
CA GLU A 49 17.99 22.31 4.03
C GLU A 49 18.92 23.53 3.90
N GLN A 50 18.38 24.76 3.99
CA GLN A 50 19.18 25.99 3.97
C GLN A 50 20.15 26.10 5.16
N VAL A 51 19.80 25.48 6.28
CA VAL A 51 20.60 25.47 7.51
C VAL A 51 21.66 24.35 7.50
N ARG A 52 21.70 23.54 6.44
CA ARG A 52 22.65 22.43 6.29
C ARG A 52 24.08 22.90 5.96
N GLU A 53 24.25 24.17 5.60
CA GLU A 53 25.57 24.78 5.39
C GLU A 53 26.33 24.94 6.72
N PRO A 54 27.52 24.34 6.88
CA PRO A 54 28.24 24.36 8.13
C PRO A 54 28.81 25.76 8.43
N ALA A 55 28.18 26.48 9.36
CA ALA A 55 28.76 27.69 9.94
C ALA A 55 29.98 27.32 10.81
N ALA A 56 31.19 27.56 10.30
CA ALA A 56 32.43 27.27 11.02
C ALA A 56 32.65 28.25 12.18
N GLY A 57 32.67 27.74 13.41
CA GLY A 57 32.88 28.49 14.65
C GLY A 57 34.36 28.67 15.01
N GLY A 58 35.20 28.88 14.00
CA GLY A 58 36.67 28.89 14.09
C GLY A 58 37.32 27.52 13.83
N THR A 59 38.59 27.37 14.20
CA THR A 59 39.36 26.13 14.08
C THR A 59 39.72 25.57 15.47
N THR A 60 39.86 24.24 15.58
CA THR A 60 40.44 23.59 16.77
C THR A 60 41.96 23.77 16.76
N SER A 61 42.63 23.49 17.89
CA SER A 61 44.10 23.57 17.99
C SER A 61 44.85 22.67 16.99
N SER A 62 44.18 21.63 16.46
CA SER A 62 44.70 20.73 15.42
C SER A 62 44.39 21.20 13.99
N GLY A 63 43.76 22.36 13.81
CA GLY A 63 43.43 22.94 12.51
C GLY A 63 42.10 22.48 11.89
N LEU A 64 41.32 21.64 12.58
CA LEU A 64 40.02 21.20 12.07
C LEU A 64 38.95 22.30 12.28
N PRO A 65 37.99 22.49 11.34
CA PRO A 65 36.86 23.39 11.55
C PRO A 65 36.06 23.02 12.79
N ARG A 66 35.91 23.98 13.72
CA ARG A 66 35.12 23.83 14.94
C ARG A 66 33.65 24.06 14.62
N ARG A 67 32.79 23.14 15.05
CA ARG A 67 31.32 23.28 14.91
C ARG A 67 30.77 24.23 15.98
N VAL A 68 29.82 25.08 15.61
CA VAL A 68 29.03 25.87 16.57
C VAL A 68 27.87 25.01 17.09
N PRO A 69 27.71 24.82 18.41
CA PRO A 69 26.55 24.12 18.97
C PRO A 69 25.24 24.79 18.53
N ARG A 70 24.22 23.97 18.23
CA ARG A 70 22.88 24.42 17.80
C ARG A 70 22.82 25.24 16.49
N ALA A 71 23.90 25.35 15.73
CA ALA A 71 23.90 26.07 14.44
C ALA A 71 22.85 25.53 13.46
N ASN A 72 22.57 24.23 13.54
CA ASN A 72 21.63 23.58 12.63
C ASN A 72 20.26 23.30 13.26
N LEU A 73 19.92 23.99 14.35
CA LEU A 73 18.64 23.80 15.01
C LEU A 73 17.57 24.60 14.26
N VAL A 74 16.60 23.89 13.69
CA VAL A 74 15.38 24.49 13.14
C VAL A 74 14.24 24.22 14.11
N ASP A 75 13.67 25.30 14.66
CA ASP A 75 12.53 25.19 15.55
C ASP A 75 11.28 24.78 14.76
N GLY A 76 10.66 23.68 15.17
CA GLY A 76 9.44 23.14 14.59
C GLY A 76 9.60 21.70 14.10
N THR A 77 8.99 20.75 14.80
CA THR A 77 8.80 19.39 14.27
C THR A 77 7.85 19.44 13.07
N ALA A 78 7.91 18.43 12.21
CA ALA A 78 6.95 18.27 11.14
C ALA A 78 5.53 18.39 11.69
N GLN A 79 4.71 19.25 11.07
CA GLN A 79 3.29 19.31 11.43
C GLN A 79 2.62 18.06 10.90
N GLN A 80 1.99 17.27 11.78
CA GLN A 80 1.06 16.25 11.34
C GLN A 80 -0.12 16.97 10.69
N GLN A 81 -0.18 16.87 9.37
CA GLN A 81 -1.26 17.47 8.60
C GLN A 81 -2.53 16.65 8.87
N GLN A 82 -3.35 17.10 9.81
CA GLN A 82 -4.68 16.56 10.10
C GLN A 82 -5.70 16.90 8.99
N SER A 83 -5.24 17.31 7.80
CA SER A 83 -6.11 17.69 6.70
C SER A 83 -6.89 16.45 6.28
N LEU A 84 -8.18 16.43 6.64
CA LEU A 84 -9.15 15.46 6.16
C LEU A 84 -9.06 15.42 4.63
N PRO A 85 -8.60 14.32 4.02
CA PRO A 85 -8.66 14.18 2.58
C PRO A 85 -10.14 14.27 2.18
N THR A 86 -10.49 15.16 1.26
CA THR A 86 -11.74 15.04 0.50
C THR A 86 -11.56 13.82 -0.41
N GLY A 87 -11.99 12.66 0.07
CA GLY A 87 -11.77 11.35 -0.55
C GLY A 87 -11.56 10.25 0.49
N PRO A 88 -11.65 8.97 0.10
CA PRO A 88 -11.44 7.86 1.03
C PRO A 88 -10.03 7.95 1.64
N ALA A 89 -9.98 8.28 2.93
CA ALA A 89 -8.73 8.42 3.66
C ALA A 89 -8.04 7.06 3.77
N VAL A 90 -6.94 6.91 3.03
CA VAL A 90 -6.09 5.73 3.15
C VAL A 90 -5.06 6.02 4.24
N SER A 91 -5.04 5.18 5.28
CA SER A 91 -3.99 5.24 6.28
C SER A 91 -2.61 5.03 5.65
N ARG A 92 -1.66 5.85 6.07
CA ARG A 92 -0.24 5.77 5.67
C ARG A 92 0.62 5.13 6.76
N ALA A 93 0.00 4.56 7.80
CA ALA A 93 0.73 3.82 8.81
C ALA A 93 1.43 2.60 8.18
N PRO A 94 2.68 2.28 8.57
CA PRO A 94 3.44 1.18 7.97
C PRO A 94 2.71 -0.17 7.99
N ASP A 95 2.04 -0.47 9.11
CA ASP A 95 1.31 -1.73 9.29
C ASP A 95 0.09 -1.83 8.36
N ASP A 96 -0.66 -0.75 8.18
CA ASP A 96 -1.82 -0.70 7.30
C ASP A 96 -1.42 -0.88 5.83
N VAL A 97 -0.32 -0.24 5.42
CA VAL A 97 0.24 -0.39 4.07
C VAL A 97 0.68 -1.83 3.83
N ARG A 98 1.35 -2.45 4.81
CA ARG A 98 1.75 -3.86 4.75
C ARG A 98 0.54 -4.78 4.60
N GLY A 99 -0.51 -4.57 5.40
CA GLY A 99 -1.76 -5.34 5.32
C GLY A 99 -2.41 -5.23 3.94
N ARG A 100 -2.53 -4.00 3.42
CA ARG A 100 -3.12 -3.74 2.10
C ARG A 100 -2.33 -4.41 0.97
N LEU A 101 -0.99 -4.29 0.96
CA LEU A 101 -0.14 -4.92 -0.05
C LEU A 101 -0.20 -6.45 0.02
N THR A 102 -0.27 -7.01 1.23
CA THR A 102 -0.39 -8.46 1.44
C THR A 102 -1.70 -8.99 0.85
N ASN A 103 -2.81 -8.31 1.13
CA ASN A 103 -4.13 -8.67 0.61
C ASN A 103 -4.19 -8.55 -0.92
N LEU A 104 -3.64 -7.46 -1.49
CA LEU A 104 -3.54 -7.26 -2.93
C LEU A 104 -2.75 -8.40 -3.59
N ARG A 105 -1.56 -8.73 -3.05
CA ARG A 105 -0.72 -9.81 -3.55
C ARG A 105 -1.46 -11.15 -3.55
N ARG A 106 -2.12 -11.50 -2.44
CA ARG A 106 -2.91 -12.73 -2.32
C ARG A 106 -4.04 -12.76 -3.34
N GLY A 107 -4.78 -11.67 -3.50
CA GLY A 107 -5.87 -11.56 -4.47
C GLY A 107 -5.41 -11.73 -5.92
N ILE A 108 -4.27 -11.12 -6.28
CA ILE A 108 -3.67 -11.29 -7.61
C ILE A 108 -3.24 -12.74 -7.85
N GLN A 109 -2.62 -13.38 -6.85
CA GLN A 109 -2.20 -14.78 -6.95
C GLN A 109 -3.41 -15.71 -7.13
N GLN A 110 -4.46 -15.51 -6.33
CA GLN A 110 -5.71 -16.27 -6.46
C GLN A 110 -6.36 -16.06 -7.83
N GLY A 111 -6.42 -14.82 -8.33
CA GLY A 111 -6.95 -14.53 -9.66
C GLY A 111 -6.16 -15.23 -10.78
N ARG A 112 -4.82 -15.26 -10.67
CA ARG A 112 -3.96 -15.98 -11.62
C ARG A 112 -4.17 -17.50 -11.55
N GLN A 113 -4.26 -18.07 -10.35
CA GLN A 113 -4.51 -19.51 -10.16
C GLN A 113 -5.88 -19.92 -10.67
N ALA A 114 -6.93 -19.15 -10.37
CA ALA A 114 -8.29 -19.40 -10.85
C ALA A 114 -8.40 -19.29 -12.38
N GLY A 115 -7.73 -18.32 -12.99
CA GLY A 115 -7.62 -18.21 -14.45
C GLY A 115 -6.86 -19.39 -15.07
N ASN A 116 -5.85 -19.93 -14.38
CA ASN A 116 -5.08 -21.09 -14.84
C ASN A 116 -5.84 -22.42 -14.68
N SER A 117 -6.76 -22.53 -13.72
CA SER A 117 -7.62 -23.72 -13.56
C SER A 117 -8.75 -23.84 -14.59
N SER A 118 -9.10 -22.75 -15.30
CA SER A 118 -10.02 -22.79 -16.46
C SER A 118 -9.30 -22.73 -17.81
N ALA A 119 -8.00 -22.42 -17.85
CA ALA A 119 -7.18 -22.49 -19.05
C ALA A 119 -6.43 -23.83 -19.09
N THR A 120 -7.12 -24.87 -19.56
CA THR A 120 -6.45 -25.98 -20.26
C THR A 120 -5.73 -25.39 -21.48
N GLY A 121 -4.46 -25.02 -21.29
CA GLY A 121 -3.67 -24.33 -22.30
C GLY A 121 -2.28 -24.05 -21.74
N SER A 122 -1.54 -25.12 -21.48
CA SER A 122 -0.12 -25.11 -21.10
C SER A 122 0.68 -24.18 -22.01
N HIS A 123 0.90 -22.93 -21.59
CA HIS A 123 1.93 -22.07 -22.17
C HIS A 123 3.28 -22.48 -21.57
N HIS A 124 3.89 -23.50 -22.17
CA HIS A 124 5.29 -23.83 -21.95
C HIS A 124 6.12 -22.76 -22.67
N VAL A 125 6.70 -21.83 -21.92
CA VAL A 125 7.72 -20.90 -22.43
C VAL A 125 9.03 -21.68 -22.43
N ASP A 126 9.35 -22.32 -23.55
CA ASP A 126 10.64 -22.99 -23.75
C ASP A 126 11.76 -21.96 -23.98
N PRO A 127 12.94 -22.10 -23.36
CA PRO A 127 14.11 -21.31 -23.68
C PRO A 127 14.99 -22.08 -24.68
N THR A 128 14.59 -22.18 -25.94
CA THR A 128 15.44 -22.79 -26.98
C THR A 128 16.07 -21.72 -27.87
N TYR A 129 17.18 -21.16 -27.39
CA TYR A 129 18.25 -20.74 -28.29
C TYR A 129 19.02 -22.01 -28.69
N GLN A 130 18.84 -22.50 -29.92
CA GLN A 130 19.77 -23.45 -30.51
C GLN A 130 20.34 -22.87 -31.80
N GLN A 131 21.66 -22.72 -31.77
CA GLN A 131 22.53 -22.05 -32.71
C GLN A 131 22.39 -22.55 -34.15
N GLU A 132 22.17 -21.58 -35.03
CA GLU A 132 22.92 -21.33 -36.28
C GLU A 132 23.92 -22.42 -36.66
N ARG A 133 23.73 -23.00 -37.85
CA ARG A 133 24.83 -23.59 -38.62
C ARG A 133 24.65 -23.32 -40.11
#